data_AF-A0A6C0HUS4-F1
#
_entry.id   AF-A0A6C0HUS4-F1
#
_cell.length_a   1.000
_cell.length_b   1.000
_cell.length_c   1.000
_cell.angle_alpha   90.00
_cell.angle_beta   90.00
_cell.angle_gamma   90.00
#
_symmetry.space_group_name_H-M   'P 1'
#
loop_
_entity.id
_entity.type
_entity.pdbx_description
1 polymer ?
#
loop_
_entity_poly.entity_id
_entity_poly.type
_entity_poly.pdbx_seq_one_letter_code
_entity_poly.pdbx_strand_id
1 'polypeptide(L)'
;MRLKSELYKQEQEEIVNKLLTILDLEHNNPFILYYLDNNKELQQKIMNLIPEIRTFFTFYEMPAICEPHKFKRPYFLIIKYLLKSTYNITKKEFHFTQDGEYIRTVKYFFTPQPDSSSLSK
;
A
#
# COMPACT_ATOMS: atom_id res chain seq x y z
N MET A 1 -5.26 25.09 -14.79
CA MET A 1 -4.10 24.41 -14.15
C MET A 1 -4.30 22.92 -14.39
N ARG A 2 -3.38 22.21 -15.05
CA ARG A 2 -3.52 20.75 -15.24
C ARG A 2 -3.30 20.02 -13.92
N LEU A 3 -3.96 18.89 -13.72
CA LEU A 3 -3.83 18.12 -12.49
C LEU A 3 -2.48 17.37 -12.50
N LYS A 4 -1.83 17.24 -11.33
CA LYS A 4 -0.59 16.45 -11.21
C LYS A 4 -0.77 15.00 -11.69
N SER A 5 -1.95 14.43 -11.49
CA SER A 5 -2.32 13.09 -11.97
C SER A 5 -2.30 12.95 -13.49
N GLU A 6 -2.48 14.04 -14.23
CA GLU A 6 -2.41 14.05 -15.70
C GLU A 6 -0.99 14.29 -16.19
N LEU A 7 -0.21 15.10 -15.45
CA LEU A 7 1.15 15.48 -15.82
C LEU A 7 2.18 14.39 -15.49
N TYR A 8 2.00 13.67 -14.38
CA TYR A 8 2.96 12.71 -13.84
C TYR A 8 2.44 11.28 -13.83
N LYS A 9 1.54 10.95 -14.77
CA LYS A 9 0.86 9.65 -14.79
C LYS A 9 1.85 8.49 -14.86
N GLN A 10 2.89 8.62 -15.68
CA GLN A 10 3.91 7.58 -15.86
C GLN A 10 4.72 7.37 -14.57
N GLU A 11 5.16 8.44 -13.93
CA GLU A 11 5.93 8.37 -12.68
C GLU A 11 5.07 7.83 -11.53
N GLN A 12 3.79 8.17 -11.49
CA GLN A 12 2.85 7.60 -10.54
C GLN A 12 2.67 6.08 -10.74
N GLU A 13 2.55 5.63 -11.99
CA GLU A 13 2.49 4.20 -12.35
C GLU A 13 3.79 3.48 -11.96
N GLU A 14 4.96 4.08 -12.22
CA GLU A 14 6.25 3.52 -11.81
C GLU A 14 6.36 3.34 -10.29
N ILE A 15 5.93 4.33 -9.50
CA ILE A 15 5.94 4.26 -8.03
C ILE A 15 5.00 3.16 -7.53
N VAL A 16 3.82 3.02 -8.14
CA VAL A 16 2.87 1.95 -7.83
C VAL A 16 3.47 0.59 -8.19
N ASN A 17 4.11 0.45 -9.34
CA ASN A 17 4.78 -0.78 -9.76
C ASN A 17 5.94 -1.16 -8.83
N LYS A 18 6.77 -0.20 -8.42
CA LYS A 18 7.80 -0.42 -7.39
C LYS A 18 7.20 -0.96 -6.10
N LEU A 19 6.09 -0.37 -5.64
CA LEU A 19 5.39 -0.85 -4.44
C LEU A 19 4.86 -2.29 -4.64
N LEU A 20 4.27 -2.59 -5.79
CA LEU A 20 3.77 -3.94 -6.08
C LEU A 20 4.88 -4.99 -6.07
N THR A 21 6.04 -4.68 -6.65
CA THR A 21 7.23 -5.54 -6.60
C THR A 21 7.73 -5.72 -5.16
N ILE A 22 7.70 -4.68 -4.34
CA ILE A 22 8.09 -4.74 -2.92
C ILE A 22 7.14 -5.65 -2.13
N LEU A 23 5.83 -5.57 -2.38
CA LEU A 23 4.82 -6.34 -1.67
C LEU A 23 4.67 -7.77 -2.18
N ASP A 24 5.01 -8.00 -3.45
CA ASP A 24 4.89 -9.29 -4.14
C ASP A 24 3.52 -9.95 -3.88
N LEU A 25 2.46 -9.22 -4.23
CA LEU A 25 1.08 -9.61 -3.92
C LEU A 25 0.63 -10.88 -4.66
N GLU A 26 1.37 -11.33 -5.69
CA GLU A 26 1.12 -12.60 -6.37
C GLU A 26 1.35 -13.79 -5.43
N HIS A 27 2.41 -13.72 -4.61
CA HIS A 27 2.75 -14.77 -3.66
C HIS A 27 2.25 -14.47 -2.23
N ASN A 28 2.03 -13.20 -1.88
CA ASN A 28 1.74 -12.75 -0.52
C ASN A 28 0.30 -12.27 -0.28
N ASN A 29 -0.69 -12.85 -0.98
CA ASN A 29 -2.12 -12.57 -0.80
C ASN A 29 -2.86 -13.83 -0.29
N PRO A 30 -3.51 -13.79 0.90
CA PRO A 30 -3.78 -12.64 1.74
C PRO A 30 -2.57 -12.14 2.51
N PHE A 31 -2.44 -10.83 2.55
CA PHE A 31 -1.37 -10.13 3.24
C PHE A 31 -1.68 -10.03 4.73
N ILE A 32 -0.83 -10.62 5.58
CA ILE A 32 -1.03 -10.65 7.03
C ILE A 32 -0.32 -9.46 7.66
N LEU A 33 -1.09 -8.60 8.36
CA LEU A 33 -0.56 -7.38 8.97
C LEU A 33 0.55 -7.65 9.98
N TYR A 34 0.45 -8.75 10.74
CA TYR A 34 1.48 -9.15 11.70
C TYR A 34 2.86 -9.33 11.03
N TYR A 35 2.93 -9.98 9.86
CA TYR A 35 4.22 -10.17 9.19
C TYR A 35 4.81 -8.86 8.68
N LEU A 36 3.97 -7.93 8.22
CA LEU A 36 4.43 -6.59 7.85
C LEU A 36 4.96 -5.81 9.06
N ASP A 37 4.24 -5.83 10.19
CA ASP A 37 4.64 -5.15 11.43
C ASP A 37 6.00 -5.67 11.97
N ASN A 38 6.35 -6.92 11.69
CA ASN A 38 7.61 -7.53 12.12
C ASN A 38 8.75 -7.44 11.07
N ASN A 39 8.44 -7.15 9.80
CA ASN A 39 9.44 -7.05 8.74
C ASN A 39 9.96 -5.60 8.58
N LYS A 40 11.03 -5.26 9.32
CA LYS A 40 11.65 -3.92 9.28
C LYS A 40 12.21 -3.54 7.92
N GLU A 41 12.75 -4.51 7.17
CA GLU A 41 13.30 -4.26 5.84
C GLU A 41 12.20 -3.85 4.86
N LEU A 42 11.09 -4.58 4.86
CA LEU A 42 9.93 -4.29 4.03
C LEU A 42 9.32 -2.92 4.38
N GLN A 43 9.19 -2.62 5.68
CA GLN A 43 8.76 -1.31 6.15
C GLN A 43 9.67 -0.20 5.61
N GLN A 44 10.99 -0.34 5.74
CA GLN A 44 11.93 0.67 5.28
C GLN A 44 11.86 0.88 3.76
N LYS A 45 11.73 -0.20 2.97
CA LYS A 45 11.54 -0.11 1.51
C LYS A 45 10.33 0.74 1.14
N ILE A 46 9.20 0.55 1.83
CA ILE A 46 7.98 1.34 1.61
C ILE A 46 8.19 2.80 2.04
N MET A 47 8.82 3.02 3.19
CA MET A 47 9.08 4.38 3.70
C MET A 47 10.01 5.18 2.79
N ASN A 48 10.97 4.50 2.13
CA ASN A 48 11.89 5.13 1.18
C ASN A 48 11.18 5.67 -0.09
N LEU A 49 9.93 5.29 -0.35
CA LEU A 49 9.14 5.84 -1.45
C LEU A 49 8.56 7.24 -1.14
N ILE A 50 8.54 7.66 0.14
CA ILE A 50 7.95 8.95 0.55
C ILE A 50 8.46 10.15 -0.26
N PRO A 51 9.78 10.32 -0.51
CA PRO A 51 10.28 11.46 -1.28
C PRO A 51 9.71 11.50 -2.70
N GLU A 52 9.65 10.35 -3.39
CA GLU A 52 9.07 10.24 -4.73
C GLU A 52 7.57 10.56 -4.69
N ILE A 53 6.85 10.02 -3.71
CA ILE A 53 5.41 10.26 -3.54
C ILE A 53 5.13 11.77 -3.33
N ARG A 54 5.96 12.45 -2.52
CA ARG A 54 5.81 13.90 -2.28
C ARG A 54 6.02 14.75 -3.54
N THR A 55 6.81 14.28 -4.48
CA THR A 55 7.06 14.98 -5.74
C THR A 55 5.85 14.86 -6.67
N PHE A 56 5.40 13.62 -6.89
CA PHE A 56 4.50 13.28 -8.00
C PHE A 56 3.02 13.16 -7.60
N PHE A 57 2.69 12.91 -6.33
CA PHE A 57 1.32 12.77 -5.86
C PHE A 57 0.82 14.00 -5.11
N THR A 58 -0.50 14.16 -5.06
CA THR A 58 -1.17 15.09 -4.14
C THR A 58 -1.51 14.36 -2.85
N PHE A 59 -0.73 14.59 -1.80
CA PHE A 59 -0.79 13.83 -0.54
C PHE A 59 -1.43 14.60 0.62
N TYR A 60 -2.19 15.67 0.35
CA TYR A 60 -2.86 16.47 1.38
C TYR A 60 -3.76 15.61 2.30
N GLU A 61 -4.49 14.66 1.73
CA GLU A 61 -5.36 13.74 2.46
C GLU A 61 -4.61 12.61 3.18
N MET A 62 -3.27 12.58 3.09
CA MET A 62 -2.46 11.51 3.66
C MET A 62 -1.36 12.07 4.58
N PRO A 63 -1.70 12.45 5.82
CA PRO A 63 -0.76 12.98 6.80
C PRO A 63 0.41 12.04 7.12
N ALA A 64 0.23 10.72 6.93
CA ALA A 64 1.28 9.72 7.10
C ALA A 64 2.47 9.89 6.14
N ILE A 65 2.26 10.55 4.99
CA ILE A 65 3.33 10.91 4.06
C ILE A 65 4.04 12.18 4.52
N CYS A 66 3.34 13.14 5.14
CA CYS A 66 3.93 14.39 5.66
C CYS A 66 4.74 14.15 6.93
N GLU A 67 4.15 13.47 7.90
CA GLU A 67 4.69 13.31 9.25
C GLU A 67 4.63 11.84 9.68
N PRO A 68 5.38 10.95 9.00
CA PRO A 68 5.27 9.50 9.20
C PRO A 68 5.50 9.07 10.65
N HIS A 69 6.37 9.78 11.39
CA HIS A 69 6.72 9.48 12.78
C HIS A 69 5.54 9.64 13.77
N LYS A 70 4.48 10.36 13.40
CA LYS A 70 3.29 10.52 14.25
C LYS A 70 2.33 9.32 14.16
N PHE A 71 2.52 8.44 13.19
CA PHE A 71 1.62 7.32 12.93
C PHE A 71 2.27 6.02 13.38
N LYS A 72 1.47 5.12 13.96
CA LYS A 72 1.95 3.79 14.38
C LYS A 72 2.38 2.91 13.19
N ARG A 73 1.71 3.05 12.06
CA ARG A 73 1.91 2.22 10.85
C ARG A 73 1.87 3.07 9.56
N PRO A 74 2.82 4.01 9.37
CA PRO A 74 2.82 4.89 8.22
C PRO A 74 2.98 4.12 6.90
N TYR A 75 3.81 3.08 6.89
CA TYR A 75 4.01 2.18 5.76
C TYR A 75 2.70 1.54 5.26
N PHE A 76 1.83 1.13 6.18
CA PHE A 76 0.55 0.51 5.82
C PHE A 76 -0.44 1.52 5.24
N LEU A 77 -0.44 2.74 5.77
CA LEU A 77 -1.24 3.84 5.22
C LEU A 77 -0.78 4.23 3.80
N ILE A 78 0.54 4.22 3.55
CA ILE A 78 1.11 4.44 2.21
C ILE A 78 0.66 3.34 1.25
N ILE A 79 0.73 2.06 1.64
CA ILE A 79 0.24 0.95 0.81
C ILE A 79 -1.22 1.18 0.40
N LYS A 80 -2.09 1.45 1.38
CA LYS A 80 -3.51 1.71 1.11
C LYS A 80 -3.71 2.91 0.19
N TYR A 81 -2.94 3.98 0.38
CA TYR A 81 -3.06 5.19 -0.43
C TYR A 81 -2.70 4.96 -1.89
N LEU A 82 -1.59 4.26 -2.15
CA LEU A 82 -1.10 4.02 -3.50
C LEU A 82 -1.92 2.96 -4.24
N LEU A 83 -2.41 1.94 -3.54
CA LEU A 83 -3.16 0.85 -4.16
C LEU A 83 -4.68 1.08 -4.22
N LYS A 84 -5.21 2.18 -3.67
CA LYS A 84 -6.67 2.42 -3.64
C LYS A 84 -7.32 2.50 -5.01
N SER A 85 -6.57 2.94 -6.04
CA SER A 85 -7.07 3.11 -7.40
C SER A 85 -7.00 1.83 -8.23
N THR A 86 -6.13 0.88 -7.84
CA THR A 86 -5.86 -0.35 -8.61
C THR A 86 -6.41 -1.59 -7.93
N TYR A 87 -6.58 -1.58 -6.61
CA TYR A 87 -7.06 -2.71 -5.83
C TYR A 87 -8.24 -2.32 -4.95
N ASN A 88 -9.19 -3.24 -4.83
CA ASN A 88 -10.13 -3.26 -3.72
C ASN A 88 -9.48 -4.01 -2.55
N ILE A 89 -9.36 -3.33 -1.41
CA ILE A 89 -8.66 -3.84 -0.22
C ILE A 89 -9.71 -4.21 0.83
N THR A 90 -9.93 -5.51 1.02
CA THR A 90 -10.84 -6.02 2.06
C THR A 90 -10.06 -6.59 3.22
N LYS A 91 -10.66 -6.63 4.42
CA LYS A 91 -10.01 -7.14 5.63
C LYS A 91 -10.85 -8.23 6.28
N LYS A 92 -10.19 -9.25 6.84
CA LYS A 92 -10.82 -10.23 7.73
C LYS A 92 -9.98 -10.40 8.99
N GLU A 93 -10.66 -10.54 10.12
CA GLU A 93 -9.98 -10.88 11.36
C GLU A 93 -9.29 -12.24 11.22
N PHE A 94 -8.10 -12.35 11.80
CA PHE A 94 -7.32 -13.57 11.77
C PHE A 94 -6.62 -13.73 13.10
N HIS A 95 -6.53 -14.96 13.58
CA HIS A 95 -5.79 -15.29 14.79
C HIS A 95 -5.03 -16.57 14.53
N PHE A 96 -3.84 -16.65 15.10
CA PHE A 96 -2.98 -17.81 14.99
C PHE A 96 -2.09 -17.87 16.22
N THR A 97 -1.61 -19.07 16.52
CA THR A 97 -0.65 -19.29 17.61
C THR A 97 0.73 -19.44 17.00
N GLN A 98 1.69 -18.65 17.45
CA GLN A 98 3.09 -18.75 17.05
C GLN A 98 3.95 -18.72 18.32
N ASP A 99 4.89 -19.65 18.42
CA ASP A 99 5.80 -19.77 19.58
C ASP A 99 5.07 -19.88 20.93
N GLY A 100 3.86 -20.48 20.93
CA GLY A 100 3.02 -20.64 22.12
C GLY A 100 2.20 -19.39 22.49
N GLU A 101 2.40 -18.27 21.80
CA GLU A 101 1.62 -17.04 22.00
C GLU A 101 0.42 -16.97 21.05
N TYR A 102 -0.74 -16.63 21.60
CA TYR A 102 -1.95 -16.39 20.82
C TYR A 102 -1.95 -14.96 20.26
N ILE A 103 -1.83 -14.84 18.94
CA ILE A 103 -1.72 -13.56 18.25
C ILE A 103 -3.03 -13.26 17.51
N ARG A 104 -3.62 -12.11 17.82
CA ARG A 104 -4.75 -11.54 17.07
C ARG A 104 -4.22 -10.56 16.02
N THR A 105 -4.62 -10.74 14.77
CA THR A 105 -4.21 -9.91 13.65
C THR A 105 -5.32 -9.76 12.60
N VAL A 106 -4.97 -9.19 11.45
CA VAL A 106 -5.88 -8.98 10.32
C VAL A 106 -5.20 -9.48 9.05
N LYS A 107 -5.98 -10.20 8.23
CA LYS A 107 -5.64 -10.54 6.84
C LYS A 107 -6.25 -9.49 5.92
N TYR A 108 -5.43 -8.92 5.04
CA TYR A 108 -5.86 -8.03 3.98
C TYR A 108 -5.86 -8.78 2.65
N PHE A 109 -6.98 -8.73 1.95
CA PHE A 109 -7.12 -9.30 0.62
C PHE A 109 -7.10 -8.16 -0.38
N PHE A 110 -6.18 -8.26 -1.34
CA PHE A 110 -6.05 -7.31 -2.44
C PHE A 110 -6.64 -7.95 -3.68
N THR A 111 -7.76 -7.42 -4.17
CA THR A 111 -8.40 -7.87 -5.42
C THR A 111 -8.25 -6.77 -6.46
N PRO A 112 -7.62 -7.02 -7.62
CA PRO A 112 -7.51 -6.02 -8.68
C PRO A 112 -8.89 -5.45 -9.05
N GLN A 113 -8.98 -4.14 -9.20
CA GLN A 113 -10.19 -3.52 -9.74
C GLN A 113 -10.23 -3.77 -11.25
N PRO A 114 -11.38 -4.15 -11.83
CA PRO A 114 -11.48 -4.25 -13.28
C PRO A 114 -11.28 -2.86 -13.89
N ASP A 115 -10.36 -2.76 -14.85
CA ASP A 115 -10.14 -1.53 -15.60
C ASP A 115 -11.45 -1.10 -16.26
N SER A 116 -11.95 0.07 -15.85
CA SER A 116 -13.14 0.71 -16.41
C SER A 116 -12.98 1.10 -17.89
N SER A 117 -11.81 0.85 -18.50
CA SER A 117 -11.55 0.96 -19.94
C SER A 117 -11.97 -0.26 -20.76
N SER A 118 -12.52 -1.31 -20.15
CA SER A 118 -12.96 -2.53 -20.85
C SER A 118 -14.45 -2.53 -21.27
N LEU A 119 -15.26 -1.56 -20.82
CA LEU A 119 -16.66 -1.43 -21.21
C LEU A 119 -16.85 -0.34 -22.27
N SER A 120 -16.18 -0.50 -23.41
CA SER A 120 -16.51 0.21 -24.64
C SER A 120 -16.01 -0.56 -25.86
N LYS A 121 -16.60 -1.74 -26.08
CA LYS A 121 -16.71 -2.34 -27.42
C LYS A 121 -18.09 -2.94 -27.60
#